data_AF-A0A2G2X1W8-F1
#
_entry.id   AF-A0A2G2X1W8-F1
#
_cell.length_a   1.000
_cell.length_b   1.000
_cell.length_c   1.000
_cell.angle_alpha   90.00
_cell.angle_beta   90.00
_cell.angle_gamma   90.00
#
_symmetry.space_group_name_H-M   'P 1'
#
loop_
_entity.id
_entity.type
_entity.pdbx_description
1 polymer ?
#
loop_
_entity_poly.entity_id
_entity_poly.type
_entity_poly.pdbx_seq_one_letter_code
_entity_poly.pdbx_strand_id
1 'polypeptide(L)'
;MFVVLPKLGVFLMNALTQMINAEYINEKVVNKCLNNINRALLQTDVQFNLVRDMSSNINKSLINLDGAPKHNRRTIILQAVYNELCKIFDSGKPSFAPQKGKPSVVLFVGLQGSGKTTTCTKYAYHHQKMGWKPALVYADTSRAGAFDQLKQNATRAKVPFYGRHILF
;
A
#
# COMPACT_ATOMS: atom_id res chain seq x y z
N MET A 1 2.76 -4.55 -13.02
CA MET A 1 2.42 -4.22 -11.61
C MET A 1 1.27 -3.21 -11.45
N PHE A 2 1.04 -2.24 -12.38
CA PHE A 2 -0.04 -1.24 -12.26
C PHE A 2 -1.48 -1.75 -12.46
N VAL A 3 -1.68 -3.01 -12.85
CA VAL A 3 -3.02 -3.57 -13.20
C VAL A 3 -3.68 -4.30 -12.01
N VAL A 4 -2.95 -4.53 -10.92
CA VAL A 4 -3.40 -5.42 -9.83
C VAL A 4 -4.32 -4.70 -8.84
N LEU A 5 -3.98 -3.48 -8.42
CA LEU A 5 -4.78 -2.70 -7.46
C LEU A 5 -6.18 -2.32 -7.97
N PRO A 6 -6.36 -1.83 -9.22
CA PRO A 6 -7.71 -1.51 -9.72
C PRO A 6 -8.62 -2.74 -9.73
N LYS A 7 -8.07 -3.92 -10.06
CA LYS A 7 -8.80 -5.18 -10.04
C LYS A 7 -9.19 -5.59 -8.62
N LEU A 8 -8.29 -5.45 -7.65
CA LEU A 8 -8.58 -5.72 -6.24
C LEU A 8 -9.75 -4.86 -5.73
N GLY A 9 -9.74 -3.56 -6.03
CA GLY A 9 -10.83 -2.66 -5.65
C GLY A 9 -12.19 -3.13 -6.18
N VAL A 10 -12.25 -3.54 -7.45
CA VAL A 10 -13.46 -4.08 -8.06
C VAL A 10 -13.90 -5.39 -7.40
N PHE A 11 -12.98 -6.31 -7.09
CA PHE A 11 -13.32 -7.57 -6.44
C PHE A 11 -13.86 -7.38 -5.02
N LEU A 12 -13.22 -6.51 -4.22
CA LEU A 12 -13.67 -6.18 -2.87
C LEU A 12 -15.05 -5.51 -2.92
N MET A 13 -15.24 -4.54 -3.83
CA MET A 13 -16.51 -3.86 -4.00
C MET A 13 -17.62 -4.86 -4.36
N ASN A 14 -17.39 -5.73 -5.34
CA ASN A 14 -18.37 -6.75 -5.74
C ASN A 14 -18.73 -7.70 -4.59
N ALA A 15 -17.75 -8.11 -3.77
CA ALA A 15 -18.01 -8.97 -2.61
C ALA A 15 -18.86 -8.26 -1.55
N LEU A 16 -18.59 -6.97 -1.29
CA LEU A 16 -19.33 -6.16 -0.33
C LEU A 16 -20.75 -5.83 -0.84
N THR A 17 -20.90 -5.47 -2.11
CA THR A 17 -22.21 -5.19 -2.73
C THR A 17 -23.13 -6.41 -2.71
N GLN A 18 -22.59 -7.62 -2.92
CA GLN A 18 -23.36 -8.86 -2.77
C GLN A 18 -23.89 -9.06 -1.34
N MET A 19 -23.12 -8.67 -0.32
CA MET A 19 -23.56 -8.74 1.07
C MET A 19 -24.61 -7.66 1.39
N ILE A 20 -24.42 -6.45 0.88
CA ILE A 20 -25.33 -5.31 1.09
C ILE A 20 -26.71 -5.59 0.47
N ASN A 21 -26.74 -6.14 -0.75
CA ASN A 21 -27.97 -6.44 -1.49
C ASN A 21 -28.67 -7.73 -1.02
N ALA A 22 -28.08 -8.48 -0.09
CA ALA A 22 -28.70 -9.70 0.42
C ALA A 22 -29.90 -9.36 1.32
N GLU A 23 -31.07 -9.88 0.93
CA GLU A 23 -32.34 -9.72 1.65
C GLU A 23 -32.25 -10.23 3.10
N TYR A 24 -31.56 -11.35 3.30
CA TYR A 24 -31.26 -11.93 4.61
C TYR A 24 -29.76 -12.21 4.76
N ILE A 25 -29.14 -11.64 5.81
CA ILE A 25 -27.76 -11.97 6.17
C ILE A 25 -27.75 -13.24 7.01
N ASN A 26 -27.48 -14.35 6.34
CA ASN A 26 -27.24 -15.65 6.95
C ASN A 26 -25.73 -15.91 7.01
N GLU A 27 -25.31 -16.82 7.89
CA GLU A 27 -23.90 -17.24 8.03
C GLU A 27 -23.29 -17.68 6.69
N LYS A 28 -24.08 -18.36 5.84
CA LYS A 28 -23.68 -18.75 4.48
C LYS A 28 -23.31 -17.55 3.59
N VAL A 29 -24.05 -16.44 3.68
CA VAL A 29 -23.79 -15.22 2.89
C VAL A 29 -22.49 -14.56 3.35
N VAL A 30 -22.28 -14.50 4.66
CA VAL A 30 -21.07 -13.93 5.26
C VAL A 30 -19.84 -14.76 4.88
N ASN A 31 -19.90 -16.08 5.06
CA ASN A 31 -18.81 -16.98 4.67
C ASN A 31 -18.49 -16.90 3.17
N LYS A 32 -19.50 -16.79 2.31
CA LYS A 32 -19.30 -16.60 0.87
C LYS A 32 -18.59 -15.28 0.56
N CYS A 33 -18.96 -14.20 1.23
CA CYS A 33 -18.31 -12.90 1.06
C CYS A 33 -16.85 -12.94 1.52
N LEU A 34 -16.58 -13.48 2.72
CA LEU A 34 -15.22 -13.63 3.26
C LEU A 34 -14.34 -14.48 2.35
N ASN A 35 -14.87 -15.58 1.80
CA ASN A 35 -14.13 -16.41 0.84
C ASN A 35 -13.76 -15.65 -0.44
N ASN A 36 -14.66 -14.79 -0.94
CA ASN A 36 -14.37 -13.96 -2.11
C ASN A 36 -13.30 -12.90 -1.81
N ILE A 37 -13.36 -12.26 -0.64
CA ILE A 37 -12.34 -11.31 -0.18
C ILE A 37 -10.99 -12.00 -0.02
N ASN A 38 -10.95 -13.15 0.67
CA ASN A 38 -9.72 -13.93 0.87
C ASN A 38 -9.09 -14.34 -0.47
N ARG A 39 -9.89 -14.82 -1.43
CA ARG A 39 -9.41 -15.16 -2.77
C ARG A 39 -8.83 -13.94 -3.48
N ALA A 40 -9.50 -12.79 -3.40
CA ALA A 40 -9.04 -11.56 -4.03
C ALA A 40 -7.70 -11.09 -3.43
N LEU A 41 -7.54 -11.15 -2.11
CA LEU A 41 -6.30 -10.78 -1.42
C LEU A 41 -5.14 -11.73 -1.80
N LEU A 42 -5.39 -13.03 -1.79
CA LEU A 42 -4.38 -14.03 -2.17
C LEU A 42 -3.94 -13.91 -3.64
N GLN A 43 -4.82 -13.49 -4.54
CA GLN A 43 -4.50 -13.22 -5.95
C GLN A 43 -3.62 -11.96 -6.13
N THR A 44 -3.48 -11.13 -5.10
CA THR A 44 -2.77 -9.84 -5.14
C THR A 44 -1.47 -9.84 -4.35
N ASP A 45 -0.87 -11.03 -4.18
CA ASP A 45 0.39 -11.24 -3.46
C ASP A 45 0.34 -10.85 -1.97
N VAL A 46 -0.85 -10.82 -1.35
CA VAL A 46 -0.97 -10.68 0.11
C VAL A 46 -0.59 -12.02 0.77
N GLN A 47 0.24 -11.95 1.80
CA GLN A 47 0.73 -13.13 2.50
C GLN A 47 -0.41 -13.94 3.12
N PHE A 48 -0.40 -15.26 2.91
CA PHE A 48 -1.45 -16.17 3.39
C PHE A 48 -1.73 -16.04 4.90
N ASN A 49 -0.68 -15.90 5.72
CA ASN A 49 -0.82 -15.76 7.17
C ASN A 49 -1.67 -14.54 7.55
N LEU A 50 -1.46 -13.39 6.90
CA LEU A 50 -2.24 -12.17 7.14
C LEU A 50 -3.72 -12.36 6.79
N VAL A 51 -3.99 -13.02 5.65
CA VAL A 51 -5.36 -13.31 5.21
C VAL A 51 -6.05 -14.28 6.17
N ARG A 52 -5.34 -15.32 6.61
CA ARG A 52 -5.84 -16.30 7.59
C ARG A 52 -6.19 -15.64 8.92
N ASP A 53 -5.28 -14.79 9.42
CA ASP A 53 -5.44 -14.14 10.71
C ASP A 53 -6.59 -13.11 10.66
N MET A 54 -6.72 -12.35 9.57
CA MET A 54 -7.90 -11.52 9.29
C MET A 54 -9.19 -12.34 9.35
N SER A 55 -9.27 -13.45 8.60
CA SER A 55 -10.50 -14.25 8.54
C SER A 55 -10.88 -14.82 9.91
N SER A 56 -9.89 -15.22 10.71
CA SER A 56 -10.08 -15.70 12.08
C SER A 56 -10.61 -14.59 13.00
N ASN A 57 -10.03 -13.38 12.92
CA ASN A 57 -10.46 -12.22 13.71
C ASN A 57 -11.88 -11.78 13.37
N ILE A 58 -12.23 -11.78 12.08
CA ILE A 58 -13.60 -11.47 11.64
C ILE A 58 -14.56 -12.50 12.22
N ASN A 59 -14.32 -13.80 12.02
CA ASN A 59 -15.20 -14.86 12.53
C ASN A 59 -15.40 -14.78 14.06
N LYS A 60 -14.35 -14.51 14.83
CA LYS A 60 -14.45 -14.27 16.27
C LYS A 60 -15.32 -13.06 16.61
N SER A 61 -15.17 -11.98 15.86
CA SER A 61 -15.98 -10.76 16.04
C SER A 61 -17.45 -10.99 15.71
N LEU A 62 -17.77 -11.96 14.85
CA LEU A 62 -19.13 -12.30 14.46
C LEU A 62 -19.86 -13.20 15.47
N ILE A 63 -19.15 -14.13 16.10
CA ILE A 63 -19.71 -15.02 17.14
C ILE A 63 -20.24 -14.21 18.33
N ASN A 64 -19.63 -13.06 18.64
CA ASN A 64 -20.05 -12.20 19.74
C ASN A 64 -21.28 -11.31 19.43
N LEU A 65 -21.89 -11.43 18.25
CA LEU A 65 -23.01 -10.57 17.79
C LEU A 65 -24.40 -11.18 17.96
N ASP A 66 -24.53 -12.23 18.76
CA ASP A 66 -25.80 -12.93 18.98
C ASP A 66 -26.88 -12.10 19.70
N GLY A 67 -26.53 -10.95 20.29
CA GLY A 67 -27.48 -10.03 20.94
C GLY A 67 -27.88 -8.79 20.13
N ALA A 68 -27.33 -8.55 18.94
CA ALA A 68 -27.53 -7.28 18.22
C ALA A 68 -28.79 -7.26 17.31
N PRO A 69 -29.55 -6.15 17.23
CA PRO A 69 -30.69 -6.02 16.32
C PRO A 69 -30.31 -6.29 14.85
N LYS A 70 -31.21 -6.96 14.09
CA LYS A 70 -30.97 -7.39 12.69
C LYS A 70 -30.48 -6.27 11.77
N HIS A 71 -30.97 -5.04 11.94
CA HIS A 71 -30.54 -3.88 11.13
C HIS A 71 -29.07 -3.49 11.40
N ASN A 72 -28.60 -3.67 12.64
CA ASN A 72 -27.23 -3.35 13.05
C ASN A 72 -26.23 -4.43 12.59
N ARG A 73 -26.66 -5.68 12.42
CA ARG A 73 -25.75 -6.78 12.02
C ARG A 73 -25.02 -6.51 10.71
N ARG A 74 -25.69 -5.94 9.69
CA ARG A 74 -25.05 -5.61 8.40
C ARG A 74 -23.88 -4.65 8.59
N THR A 75 -24.15 -3.52 9.25
CA THR A 75 -23.18 -2.46 9.52
C THR A 75 -22.02 -2.97 10.35
N ILE A 76 -22.30 -3.79 11.36
CA ILE A 76 -21.25 -4.34 12.23
C ILE A 76 -20.32 -5.28 11.46
N ILE A 77 -20.87 -6.17 10.60
CA ILE A 77 -20.06 -7.05 9.75
C ILE A 77 -19.18 -6.23 8.81
N LEU A 78 -19.76 -5.25 8.11
CA LEU A 78 -19.01 -4.37 7.20
C LEU A 78 -17.89 -3.64 7.92
N GLN A 79 -18.16 -3.14 9.12
CA GLN A 79 -17.19 -2.42 9.92
C GLN A 79 -16.09 -3.35 10.45
N ALA A 80 -16.41 -4.58 10.83
CA ALA A 80 -15.42 -5.59 11.19
C ALA A 80 -14.49 -5.92 10.00
N VAL A 81 -15.04 -6.14 8.81
CA VAL A 81 -14.27 -6.38 7.58
C VAL A 81 -13.37 -5.18 7.26
N TYR A 82 -13.93 -3.96 7.29
CA TYR A 82 -13.18 -2.73 7.03
C TYR A 82 -12.02 -2.55 8.01
N ASN A 83 -12.27 -2.72 9.31
CA ASN A 83 -11.25 -2.57 10.34
C ASN A 83 -10.11 -3.58 10.16
N GLU A 84 -10.41 -4.84 9.86
CA GLU A 84 -9.37 -5.85 9.62
C GLU A 84 -8.61 -5.59 8.31
N LEU A 85 -9.26 -5.09 7.26
CA LEU A 85 -8.57 -4.64 6.05
C LEU A 85 -7.62 -3.49 6.35
N CYS A 86 -8.05 -2.48 7.12
CA CYS A 86 -7.19 -1.38 7.53
C CYS A 86 -5.98 -1.87 8.33
N LYS A 87 -6.16 -2.84 9.24
CA LYS A 87 -5.06 -3.42 10.02
C LYS A 87 -3.99 -4.09 9.16
N ILE A 88 -4.36 -4.73 8.04
CA ILE A 88 -3.36 -5.32 7.12
C ILE A 88 -2.46 -4.24 6.49
N PHE A 89 -3.03 -3.07 6.20
CA PHE A 89 -2.30 -1.97 5.56
C PHE A 89 -1.67 -0.98 6.54
N ASP A 90 -2.01 -1.07 7.83
CA ASP A 90 -1.46 -0.18 8.85
C ASP A 90 -0.03 -0.60 9.22
N SER A 91 0.91 0.31 8.97
CA SER A 91 2.32 0.10 9.33
C SER A 91 2.62 0.42 10.80
N GLY A 92 1.66 1.02 11.53
CA GLY A 92 1.81 1.46 12.91
C GLY A 92 2.88 2.55 13.12
N LYS A 93 3.47 3.07 12.04
CA LYS A 93 4.55 4.06 12.08
C LYS A 93 4.14 5.31 11.30
N PRO A 94 4.39 6.51 11.84
CA PRO A 94 4.17 7.73 11.07
C PRO A 94 5.09 7.75 9.85
N SER A 95 4.61 8.38 8.79
CA SER A 95 5.45 8.65 7.62
C SER A 95 6.63 9.55 8.00
N PHE A 96 7.79 9.33 7.39
CA PHE A 96 8.94 10.20 7.58
C PHE A 96 8.59 11.65 7.21
N ALA A 97 8.92 12.59 8.09
CA ALA A 97 8.74 14.02 7.87
C ALA A 97 10.09 14.76 8.05
N PRO A 98 10.58 15.48 7.04
CA PRO A 98 11.80 16.28 7.17
C PRO A 98 11.60 17.42 8.18
N GLN A 99 12.65 17.73 8.95
CA GLN A 99 12.64 18.80 9.96
C GLN A 99 13.10 20.12 9.36
N LYS A 100 12.39 21.22 9.66
CA LYS A 100 12.80 22.56 9.22
C LYS A 100 14.11 22.97 9.92
N GLY A 101 14.98 23.68 9.20
CA GLY A 101 16.25 24.18 9.73
C GLY A 101 17.36 23.13 9.88
N LYS A 102 17.11 21.86 9.54
CA LYS A 102 18.13 20.80 9.55
C LYS A 102 18.15 20.05 8.21
N PRO A 103 19.33 19.73 7.65
CA PRO A 103 19.40 18.87 6.48
C PRO A 103 18.90 17.47 6.83
N SER A 104 18.02 16.93 5.98
CA SER A 104 17.50 15.57 6.10
C SER A 104 18.15 14.69 5.04
N VAL A 105 18.85 13.64 5.45
CA VAL A 105 19.50 12.68 4.54
C VAL A 105 18.65 11.42 4.46
N VAL A 106 18.24 11.04 3.25
CA VAL A 106 17.41 9.86 2.99
C VAL A 106 18.15 8.91 2.05
N LEU A 107 18.42 7.69 2.53
CA LEU A 107 19.06 6.65 1.73
C LEU A 107 18.00 5.69 1.15
N PHE A 108 18.03 5.50 -0.17
CA PHE A 108 17.14 4.57 -0.86
C PHE A 108 17.83 3.21 -1.04
N VAL A 109 17.37 2.20 -0.30
CA VAL A 109 17.87 0.81 -0.36
C VAL A 109 16.80 -0.13 -0.91
N GLY A 110 17.22 -1.30 -1.42
CA GLY A 110 16.32 -2.33 -1.93
C GLY A 110 16.92 -3.16 -3.05
N LEU A 111 16.20 -4.21 -3.46
CA LEU A 111 16.64 -5.17 -4.47
C LEU A 111 16.92 -4.52 -5.84
N GLN A 112 17.71 -5.20 -6.69
CA GLN A 112 17.92 -4.77 -8.07
C GLN A 112 16.59 -4.73 -8.82
N GLY A 113 16.35 -3.67 -9.60
CA GLY A 113 15.10 -3.50 -10.33
C GLY A 113 13.90 -3.00 -9.52
N SER A 114 14.02 -2.78 -8.19
CA SER A 114 12.92 -2.27 -7.35
C SER A 114 12.52 -0.80 -7.60
N GLY A 115 13.17 -0.14 -8.56
CA GLY A 115 12.83 1.24 -8.95
C GLY A 115 13.48 2.34 -8.11
N LYS A 116 14.53 2.06 -7.33
CA LYS A 116 15.22 3.03 -6.44
C LYS A 116 15.49 4.39 -7.08
N THR A 117 16.17 4.43 -8.23
CA THR A 117 16.54 5.67 -8.95
C THR A 117 15.32 6.49 -9.40
N THR A 118 14.24 5.80 -9.79
CA THR A 118 12.98 6.45 -10.16
C THR A 118 12.26 6.98 -8.91
N THR A 119 12.21 6.17 -7.84
CA THR A 119 11.55 6.52 -6.59
C THR A 119 12.25 7.67 -5.88
N CYS A 120 13.58 7.73 -5.86
CA CYS A 120 14.29 8.85 -5.24
C CYS A 120 14.01 10.17 -5.96
N THR A 121 13.91 10.16 -7.30
CA THR A 121 13.53 11.36 -8.08
C THR A 121 12.09 11.78 -7.78
N LYS A 122 11.14 10.83 -7.76
CA LYS A 122 9.75 11.11 -7.40
C LYS A 122 9.61 11.68 -5.99
N TYR A 123 10.35 11.10 -5.04
CA TYR A 123 10.37 11.54 -3.65
C TYR A 123 10.93 12.96 -3.51
N ALA A 124 12.03 13.27 -4.20
CA ALA A 124 12.60 14.62 -4.24
C ALA A 124 11.59 15.60 -4.85
N TYR A 125 11.03 15.29 -6.03
CA TYR A 125 10.04 16.15 -6.68
C TYR A 125 8.79 16.41 -5.81
N HIS A 126 8.30 15.38 -5.10
CA HIS A 126 7.20 15.52 -4.15
C HIS A 126 7.53 16.54 -3.06
N HIS A 127 8.71 16.44 -2.44
CA HIS A 127 9.12 17.38 -1.40
C HIS A 127 9.41 18.79 -1.95
N GLN A 128 9.92 18.88 -3.18
CA GLN A 128 10.09 20.16 -3.87
C GLN A 128 8.74 20.90 -4.02
N LYS A 129 7.67 20.18 -4.39
CA LYS A 129 6.32 20.76 -4.45
C LYS A 129 5.79 21.24 -3.10
N MET A 130 6.22 20.61 -2.01
CA MET A 130 5.89 21.03 -0.64
C MET A 130 6.78 22.18 -0.13
N GLY A 131 7.64 22.76 -0.98
CA GLY A 131 8.50 23.91 -0.64
C GLY A 131 9.87 23.53 -0.04
N TRP A 132 10.24 22.25 -0.02
CA TRP A 132 11.58 21.84 0.39
C TRP A 132 12.60 22.07 -0.73
N LYS A 133 13.89 22.07 -0.37
CA LYS A 133 15.02 22.19 -1.30
C LYS A 133 15.78 20.86 -1.39
N PRO A 134 15.22 19.82 -2.04
CA PRO A 134 15.87 18.53 -2.16
C PRO A 134 17.01 18.58 -3.19
N ALA A 135 18.00 17.69 -2.99
CA ALA A 135 19.03 17.39 -3.97
C ALA A 135 19.22 15.87 -4.04
N LEU A 136 19.59 15.37 -5.22
CA LEU A 136 19.85 13.95 -5.45
C LEU A 136 21.35 13.68 -5.46
N VAL A 137 21.77 12.55 -4.91
CA VAL A 137 23.17 12.11 -4.93
C VAL A 137 23.25 10.77 -5.64
N TYR A 138 24.15 10.68 -6.61
CA TYR A 138 24.48 9.43 -7.28
C TYR A 138 25.37 8.57 -6.37
N ALA A 139 24.85 7.39 -6.00
CA ALA A 139 25.55 6.41 -5.17
C ALA A 139 25.42 4.96 -5.71
N ASP A 140 24.95 4.78 -6.94
CA ASP A 140 24.74 3.48 -7.59
C ASP A 140 25.82 3.23 -8.65
N THR A 141 27.05 2.91 -8.22
CA THR A 141 28.23 2.78 -9.10
C THR A 141 28.33 1.44 -9.82
N SER A 142 27.56 0.44 -9.44
CA SER A 142 27.67 -0.93 -9.98
C SER A 142 26.87 -1.14 -11.26
N ARG A 143 25.87 -0.31 -11.53
CA ARG A 143 24.97 -0.46 -12.67
C ARG A 143 25.32 0.53 -13.80
N ALA A 144 25.66 -0.01 -14.97
CA ALA A 144 25.88 0.79 -16.17
C ALA A 144 24.67 1.68 -16.50
N GLY A 145 24.92 2.94 -16.84
CA GLY A 145 23.89 3.93 -17.17
C GLY A 145 23.04 4.43 -15.99
N ALA A 146 23.34 4.02 -14.74
CA ALA A 146 22.63 4.51 -13.57
C ALA A 146 22.79 6.03 -13.38
N PHE A 147 24.00 6.53 -13.68
CA PHE A 147 24.29 7.96 -13.65
C PHE A 147 23.44 8.74 -14.66
N ASP A 148 23.42 8.32 -15.92
CA ASP A 148 22.65 8.99 -16.97
C ASP A 148 21.15 8.94 -16.70
N GLN A 149 20.64 7.82 -16.18
CA GLN A 149 19.25 7.70 -15.78
C GLN A 149 18.90 8.69 -14.66
N LEU A 150 19.74 8.80 -13.62
CA LEU A 150 19.53 9.76 -12.55
C LEU A 150 19.57 11.19 -13.07
N LYS A 151 20.56 11.52 -13.91
CA LYS A 151 20.73 12.83 -14.55
C LYS A 151 19.51 13.23 -15.37
N GLN A 152 19.01 12.35 -16.25
CA GLN A 152 17.82 12.60 -17.05
C GLN A 152 16.58 12.82 -16.18
N ASN A 153 16.38 11.97 -15.16
CA ASN A 153 15.26 12.07 -14.24
C ASN A 153 15.29 13.38 -13.43
N ALA A 154 16.46 13.73 -12.87
CA ALA A 154 16.68 14.95 -12.10
C ALA A 154 16.46 16.21 -12.95
N THR A 155 16.97 16.21 -14.18
CA THR A 155 16.79 17.32 -15.13
C THR A 155 15.32 17.52 -15.47
N ARG A 156 14.57 16.44 -15.76
CA ARG A 156 13.12 16.51 -16.02
C ARG A 156 12.34 17.00 -14.81
N ALA A 157 12.73 16.58 -13.61
CA ALA A 157 12.11 17.01 -12.36
C ALA A 157 12.55 18.41 -11.90
N LYS A 158 13.56 19.02 -12.54
CA LYS A 158 14.21 20.28 -12.10
C LYS A 158 14.72 20.20 -10.66
N VAL A 159 15.28 19.05 -10.30
CA VAL A 159 15.90 18.79 -8.99
C VAL A 159 17.43 18.80 -9.16
N PRO A 160 18.18 19.57 -8.36
CA PRO A 160 19.63 19.53 -8.36
C PRO A 160 20.15 18.11 -8.08
N PHE A 161 21.20 17.68 -8.78
CA PHE A 161 21.83 16.40 -8.53
C PHE A 161 23.35 16.53 -8.49
N TYR A 162 23.99 15.64 -7.73
CA TYR A 162 25.42 15.51 -7.62
C TYR A 162 25.85 14.07 -7.94
N GLY A 163 26.95 13.92 -8.66
CA GLY A 163 27.50 12.61 -8.99
C GLY A 163 28.64 12.72 -9.98
N ARG A 164 29.58 11.78 -9.90
CA ARG A 164 30.66 11.64 -10.89
C ARG A 164 30.46 10.33 -11.65
N HIS A 165 30.60 10.41 -12.97
CA HIS A 165 30.75 9.21 -13.79
C HIS A 165 32.15 8.65 -13.53
N ILE A 166 32.22 7.51 -12.84
CA ILE A 166 33.47 6.77 -12.68
C ILE A 166 33.53 5.84 -13.89
N LEU A 167 34.33 6.21 -14.89
CA LEU A 167 34.77 5.26 -15.91
C LEU A 167 35.73 4.32 -15.21
N PHE A 168 35.34 3.06 -15.06
CA PHE A 168 36.29 1.96 -14.82
C PHE A 168 36.82 1.50 -16.16
#